data_AF-A0A1C4TWY3-F1
#
_entry.id   AF-A0A1C4TWY3-F1
#
_cell.length_a   1.000
_cell.length_b   1.000
_cell.length_c   1.000
_cell.angle_alpha   90.00
_cell.angle_beta   90.00
_cell.angle_gamma   90.00
#
_symmetry.space_group_name_H-M   'P 1'
#
loop_
_entity.id
_entity.type
_entity.pdbx_description
1 polymer ?
#
loop_
_entity_poly.entity_id
_entity_poly.type
_entity_poly.pdbx_seq_one_letter_code
_entity_poly.pdbx_strand_id
1 'polypeptide(L)'
;MSSNIETPPLTLIVETPNGIAVRHVPNASPLVEGIPRGDAAEDATRSAAARWGLPDFVYRPVIRQLGSGGRELGDGILLAGARAVVVQVKSRSLPEGELVKEANWIQKNGLKAFKQARGTVRSLRGAPATLVNLRGREVDIDGTRYKWLSVVVIDHPVCPDDVVVCNPFPDLPAVALTRRDWEFLFTQLRSTHAVVDYISRVADQSPVALGREPVRYYELAQADEDATPEDLAPEVVGKGKRYSAPLLPKAPAGAEDIHSHSLLRIILEDIATSPLPGNAAEADRVGVLAEIDQLPVQQRTELARALLVMLDEVAKAPEGHVMWRMRTFRFPPGKPQLIFMASNKLDESVRHGFSAFVMMRHHEFGESTGTTEELASVGVLLTPRSDGLRPWDTTMVRVSGMVEFEPGELEAIQELWSGSRIVGSPTRPRKKWTSKAKRSAKGKEKRSKRKR
;
A
#
# COMPACT_ATOMS: atom_id res chain seq x y z
N MET A 1 -10.05 -22.44 -37.03
CA MET A 1 -10.81 -21.90 -35.89
C MET A 1 -10.18 -22.47 -34.63
N SER A 2 -9.15 -21.81 -34.13
CA SER A 2 -8.43 -22.24 -32.92
C SER A 2 -9.25 -21.74 -31.73
N SER A 3 -9.83 -22.66 -30.98
CA SER A 3 -10.47 -22.34 -29.70
C SER A 3 -9.42 -21.68 -28.80
N ASN A 4 -9.63 -20.41 -28.42
CA ASN A 4 -8.92 -19.81 -27.30
C ASN A 4 -9.16 -20.73 -26.09
N ILE A 5 -8.13 -21.48 -25.70
CA ILE A 5 -8.15 -22.20 -24.42
C ILE A 5 -7.99 -21.12 -23.36
N GLU A 6 -9.11 -20.54 -22.92
CA GLU A 6 -9.13 -19.69 -21.75
C GLU A 6 -8.88 -20.59 -20.53
N THR A 7 -7.73 -20.41 -19.90
CA THR A 7 -7.45 -21.01 -18.60
C THR A 7 -8.55 -20.60 -17.63
N PRO A 8 -9.25 -21.53 -16.95
CA PRO A 8 -10.33 -21.16 -16.05
C PRO A 8 -9.79 -20.33 -14.87
N PRO A 9 -10.59 -19.38 -14.32
CA PRO A 9 -10.19 -18.60 -13.16
C PRO A 9 -9.92 -19.52 -11.96
N LEU A 10 -8.92 -19.17 -11.15
CA LEU A 10 -8.57 -19.94 -9.96
C LEU A 10 -9.64 -19.71 -8.89
N THR A 11 -10.21 -20.79 -8.38
CA THR A 11 -11.14 -20.74 -7.25
C THR A 11 -10.49 -21.38 -6.03
N LEU A 12 -10.33 -20.59 -4.97
CA LEU A 12 -9.81 -21.06 -3.69
C LEU A 12 -10.98 -21.30 -2.73
N ILE A 13 -10.92 -22.42 -2.03
CA ILE A 13 -11.81 -22.73 -0.91
C ILE A 13 -11.01 -22.47 0.35
N VAL A 14 -11.34 -21.40 1.07
CA VAL A 14 -10.64 -20.98 2.28
C VAL A 14 -11.53 -21.30 3.48
N GLU A 15 -11.09 -22.21 4.32
CA GLU A 15 -11.76 -22.46 5.59
C GLU A 15 -11.46 -21.33 6.57
N THR A 16 -12.50 -20.79 7.21
CA THR A 16 -12.37 -19.74 8.21
C THR A 16 -13.17 -20.11 9.46
N PRO A 17 -12.90 -19.50 10.63
CA PRO A 17 -13.73 -19.69 11.82
C PRO A 17 -15.22 -19.37 11.61
N ASN A 18 -15.54 -18.56 10.60
CA ASN A 18 -16.90 -18.18 10.24
C ASN A 18 -17.51 -19.06 9.12
N GLY A 19 -16.83 -20.14 8.74
CA GLY A 19 -17.24 -21.08 7.69
C GLY A 19 -16.35 -21.06 6.45
N ILE A 20 -16.78 -21.76 5.40
CA ILE A 20 -16.07 -21.83 4.13
C ILE A 20 -16.29 -20.54 3.34
N ALA A 21 -15.19 -19.88 2.96
CA ALA A 21 -15.17 -18.75 2.05
C ALA A 21 -14.66 -19.19 0.68
N VAL A 22 -15.45 -18.97 -0.36
CA VAL A 22 -15.02 -19.20 -1.76
C VAL A 22 -14.41 -17.89 -2.29
N ARG A 23 -13.18 -17.98 -2.82
CA ARG A 23 -12.46 -16.84 -3.40
C ARG A 23 -12.16 -17.11 -4.85
N HIS A 24 -12.66 -16.24 -5.71
CA HIS A 24 -12.35 -16.27 -7.14
C HIS A 24 -11.18 -15.31 -7.41
N VAL A 25 -10.10 -15.85 -7.92
CA VAL A 25 -8.97 -15.09 -8.45
C VAL A 25 -9.14 -15.05 -9.98
N PRO A 26 -9.48 -13.88 -10.55
CA PRO A 26 -9.69 -13.75 -11.98
C PRO A 26 -8.39 -14.06 -12.73
N ASN A 27 -8.50 -14.37 -14.02
CA ASN A 27 -7.34 -14.40 -14.89
C ASN A 27 -6.70 -13.01 -14.99
N ALA A 28 -5.45 -12.99 -15.44
CA ALA A 28 -4.77 -11.75 -15.74
C ALA A 28 -5.57 -10.93 -16.77
N SER A 29 -5.60 -9.62 -16.60
CA SER A 29 -6.32 -8.69 -17.46
C SER A 29 -5.97 -8.89 -18.95
N PRO A 30 -6.88 -8.60 -19.90
CA PRO A 30 -6.57 -8.71 -21.31
C PRO A 30 -5.42 -7.76 -21.69
N LEU A 31 -4.55 -8.21 -22.60
CA LEU A 31 -3.49 -7.38 -23.15
C LEU A 31 -4.08 -6.43 -24.21
N VAL A 32 -3.49 -5.24 -24.33
CA VAL A 32 -3.88 -4.26 -25.35
C VAL A 32 -3.57 -4.83 -26.74
N GLU A 33 -4.53 -4.69 -27.66
CA GLU A 33 -4.38 -5.13 -29.04
C GLU A 33 -3.55 -4.13 -29.87
N GLY A 34 -2.93 -4.62 -30.95
CA GLY A 34 -2.18 -3.78 -31.89
C GLY A 34 -0.75 -3.42 -31.48
N ILE A 35 -0.27 -3.89 -30.32
CA ILE A 35 1.12 -3.76 -29.88
C ILE A 35 1.76 -5.15 -29.70
N PRO A 36 3.11 -5.28 -29.81
CA PRO A 36 3.79 -6.54 -29.55
C PRO A 36 3.43 -7.09 -28.16
N ARG A 37 3.18 -8.41 -28.09
CA ARG A 37 2.69 -9.05 -26.85
C ARG A 37 3.60 -8.84 -25.64
N GLY A 38 4.91 -8.83 -25.85
CA GLY A 38 5.91 -8.54 -24.81
C GLY A 38 5.65 -7.18 -24.18
N ASP A 39 5.68 -6.14 -25.01
CA ASP A 39 5.43 -4.74 -24.63
C ASP A 39 4.06 -4.58 -23.95
N ALA A 40 3.02 -5.26 -24.47
CA ALA A 40 1.68 -5.26 -23.89
C ALA A 40 1.66 -5.86 -22.48
N ALA A 41 2.37 -6.97 -22.26
CA ALA A 41 2.46 -7.64 -20.97
C ALA A 41 3.26 -6.80 -19.96
N GLU A 42 4.31 -6.13 -20.41
CA GLU A 42 5.07 -5.19 -19.60
C GLU A 42 4.18 -4.01 -19.15
N ASP A 43 3.43 -3.44 -20.09
CA ASP A 43 2.54 -2.32 -19.80
C ASP A 43 1.38 -2.70 -18.88
N ALA A 44 0.77 -3.86 -19.09
CA ALA A 44 -0.25 -4.41 -18.20
C ALA A 44 0.29 -4.61 -16.77
N THR A 45 1.51 -5.15 -16.65
CA THR A 45 2.17 -5.37 -15.35
C THR A 45 2.39 -4.05 -14.60
N ARG A 46 2.93 -3.04 -15.29
CA ARG A 46 3.13 -1.69 -14.72
C ARG A 46 1.80 -1.01 -14.38
N SER A 47 0.81 -1.11 -15.27
CA SER A 47 -0.53 -0.54 -15.10
C SER A 47 -1.26 -1.12 -13.89
N ALA A 48 -1.13 -2.43 -13.64
CA ALA A 48 -1.69 -3.07 -12.45
C ALA A 48 -1.12 -2.48 -11.15
N ALA A 49 0.21 -2.28 -11.12
CA ALA A 49 0.89 -1.66 -9.99
C ALA A 49 0.46 -0.19 -9.78
N ALA A 50 0.36 0.58 -10.86
CA ALA A 50 -0.01 2.00 -10.80
C ALA A 50 -1.47 2.23 -10.40
N ARG A 51 -2.37 1.40 -10.94
CA ARG A 51 -3.82 1.49 -10.68
C ARG A 51 -4.11 1.34 -9.19
N TRP A 52 -3.54 0.34 -8.54
CA TRP A 52 -3.87 0.01 -7.16
C TRP A 52 -2.85 0.49 -6.13
N GLY A 53 -1.58 0.67 -6.51
CA GLY A 53 -0.50 1.08 -5.62
C GLY A 53 -0.19 2.57 -5.63
N LEU A 54 -0.07 3.17 -6.82
CA LEU A 54 0.05 4.60 -7.19
C LEU A 54 1.03 4.71 -8.39
N PRO A 55 0.75 5.54 -9.41
CA PRO A 55 1.66 5.74 -10.53
C PRO A 55 3.02 6.33 -10.12
N ASP A 56 3.06 7.04 -8.99
CA ASP A 56 4.25 7.70 -8.43
C ASP A 56 5.36 6.71 -8.06
N PHE A 57 4.99 5.49 -7.69
CA PHE A 57 5.92 4.44 -7.29
C PHE A 57 6.41 3.58 -8.44
N VAL A 58 5.81 3.71 -9.63
CA VAL A 58 6.08 2.86 -10.78
C VAL A 58 6.87 3.65 -11.81
N TYR A 59 8.01 3.11 -12.24
CA TYR A 59 8.93 3.78 -13.14
C TYR A 59 9.07 3.02 -14.45
N ARG A 60 9.24 3.80 -15.52
CA ARG A 60 9.49 3.28 -16.86
C ARG A 60 10.91 2.69 -16.95
N PRO A 61 11.13 1.75 -17.89
CA PRO A 61 12.48 1.33 -18.27
C PRO A 61 13.40 2.54 -18.54
N VAL A 62 14.63 2.50 -18.02
CA VAL A 62 15.64 3.53 -18.34
C VAL A 62 16.51 3.03 -19.47
N ILE A 63 16.61 3.80 -20.56
CA ILE A 63 17.60 3.52 -21.60
C ILE A 63 18.93 4.16 -21.18
N ARG A 64 19.93 3.35 -20.80
CA ARG A 64 21.31 3.85 -20.67
C ARG A 64 22.07 3.62 -21.96
N GLN A 65 22.73 4.67 -22.45
CA GLN A 65 23.71 4.56 -23.54
C GLN A 65 24.96 3.85 -22.98
N LEU A 66 25.34 2.72 -23.58
CA LEU A 66 26.58 1.99 -23.32
C LEU A 66 27.37 1.94 -24.63
N GLY A 67 28.30 2.88 -24.80
CA GLY A 67 29.02 3.05 -26.07
C GLY A 67 28.10 3.57 -27.18
N SER A 68 28.09 2.91 -28.33
CA SER A 68 27.25 3.28 -29.48
C SER A 68 25.84 2.67 -29.46
N GLY A 69 25.45 1.98 -28.38
CA GLY A 69 24.14 1.32 -28.26
C GLY A 69 23.40 1.68 -26.97
N GLY A 70 22.09 1.90 -27.06
CA GLY A 70 21.21 2.02 -25.90
C GLY A 70 20.84 0.65 -25.33
N ARG A 71 20.87 0.51 -24.00
CA ARG A 71 20.38 -0.67 -23.28
C ARG A 71 19.32 -0.25 -22.28
N GLU A 72 18.15 -0.88 -22.37
CA GLU A 72 17.07 -0.72 -21.41
C GLU A 72 17.42 -1.43 -20.08
N LEU A 73 17.24 -0.69 -18.99
CA LEU A 73 17.42 -1.12 -17.60
C LEU A 73 16.09 -1.66 -17.06
N GLY A 74 15.74 -2.84 -17.56
CA GLY A 74 14.61 -3.63 -17.12
C GLY A 74 13.22 -3.11 -17.46
N ASP A 75 12.21 -3.95 -17.25
CA ASP A 75 10.87 -3.76 -17.83
C ASP A 75 9.99 -2.86 -16.94
N GLY A 76 10.39 -2.68 -15.68
CA GLY A 76 9.83 -1.70 -14.75
C GLY A 76 10.60 -1.65 -13.43
N ILE A 77 10.49 -0.54 -12.70
CA ILE A 77 11.04 -0.37 -11.36
C ILE A 77 9.93 0.11 -10.42
N LEU A 78 9.84 -0.47 -9.23
CA LEU A 78 9.01 0.03 -8.14
C LEU A 78 9.88 0.63 -7.04
N LEU A 79 9.56 1.82 -6.55
CA LEU A 79 10.18 2.41 -5.36
C LEU A 79 9.12 2.59 -4.27
N ALA A 80 9.35 2.00 -3.10
CA ALA A 80 8.44 2.07 -1.96
C ALA A 80 9.25 2.20 -0.66
N GLY A 81 9.47 3.46 -0.24
CA GLY A 81 10.27 3.78 0.95
C GLY A 81 11.72 3.30 0.77
N ALA A 82 12.25 2.56 1.74
CA ALA A 82 13.62 2.03 1.71
C ALA A 82 13.79 0.79 0.81
N ARG A 83 12.73 0.30 0.16
CA ARG A 83 12.79 -0.86 -0.74
C ARG A 83 12.56 -0.47 -2.18
N ALA A 84 13.21 -1.20 -3.08
CA ALA A 84 13.03 -1.06 -4.51
C ALA A 84 12.92 -2.44 -5.17
N VAL A 85 12.09 -2.55 -6.20
CA VAL A 85 11.89 -3.80 -6.94
C VAL A 85 12.21 -3.57 -8.41
N VAL A 86 13.13 -4.35 -8.97
CA VAL A 86 13.26 -4.47 -10.41
C VAL A 86 12.28 -5.52 -10.91
N VAL A 87 11.41 -5.14 -11.83
CA VAL A 87 10.44 -6.03 -12.47
C VAL A 87 10.97 -6.45 -13.83
N GLN A 88 10.88 -7.74 -14.12
CA GLN A 88 11.18 -8.33 -15.43
C GLN A 88 9.98 -9.16 -15.87
N VAL A 89 9.48 -8.89 -17.06
CA VAL A 89 8.35 -9.59 -17.65
C VAL A 89 8.85 -10.49 -18.77
N LYS A 90 8.32 -11.71 -18.82
CA LYS A 90 8.54 -12.62 -19.95
C LYS A 90 7.19 -13.11 -20.42
N SER A 91 6.81 -12.69 -21.62
CA SER A 91 5.56 -13.10 -22.24
C SER A 91 5.80 -14.19 -23.28
N ARG A 92 4.89 -15.15 -23.33
CA ARG A 92 4.87 -16.24 -24.31
C ARG A 92 3.69 -16.03 -25.25
N SER A 93 3.96 -15.96 -26.55
CA SER A 93 2.93 -16.12 -27.59
C SER A 93 2.38 -17.54 -27.56
N LEU A 94 1.24 -17.77 -28.25
CA LEU A 94 0.49 -19.04 -28.29
C LEU A 94 1.39 -20.28 -28.12
N PRO A 95 1.08 -21.19 -27.17
CA PRO A 95 1.90 -22.37 -26.95
C PRO A 95 1.79 -23.28 -28.18
N GLU A 96 2.93 -23.60 -28.79
CA GLU A 96 3.01 -24.40 -30.02
C GLU A 96 3.51 -25.83 -29.75
N GLY A 97 3.58 -26.25 -28.47
CA GLY A 97 4.23 -27.50 -28.09
C GLY A 97 3.66 -28.19 -26.86
N GLU A 98 4.29 -29.31 -26.56
CA GLU A 98 4.03 -30.13 -25.37
C GLU A 98 4.34 -29.35 -24.07
N LEU A 99 3.62 -29.66 -22.98
CA LEU A 99 3.78 -29.01 -21.68
C LEU A 99 5.24 -28.97 -21.18
N VAL A 100 6.04 -30.00 -21.50
CA VAL A 100 7.46 -30.07 -21.16
C VAL A 100 8.27 -28.97 -21.86
N LYS A 101 7.97 -28.67 -23.13
CA LYS A 101 8.64 -27.59 -23.87
C LYS A 101 8.30 -26.23 -23.28
N GLU A 102 7.05 -26.02 -22.88
CA GLU A 102 6.62 -24.78 -22.24
C GLU A 102 7.22 -24.63 -20.83
N ALA A 103 7.31 -25.70 -20.04
CA ALA A 103 8.03 -25.69 -18.76
C ALA A 103 9.51 -25.31 -18.93
N ASN A 104 10.19 -25.89 -19.92
CA ASN A 104 11.57 -25.55 -20.25
C ASN A 104 11.72 -24.10 -20.73
N TRP A 105 10.76 -23.60 -21.53
CA TRP A 105 10.73 -22.20 -21.94
C TRP A 105 10.61 -21.29 -20.72
N ILE A 106 9.70 -21.59 -19.79
CA ILE A 106 9.48 -20.81 -18.57
C ILE A 106 10.76 -20.77 -17.73
N GLN A 107 11.37 -21.93 -17.44
CA GLN A 107 12.60 -21.97 -16.64
C GLN A 107 13.74 -21.19 -17.31
N LYS A 108 13.97 -21.39 -18.61
CA LYS A 108 15.01 -20.68 -19.35
C LYS A 108 14.80 -19.16 -19.31
N ASN A 109 13.58 -18.70 -19.55
CA ASN A 109 13.28 -17.27 -19.58
C ASN A 109 13.24 -16.66 -18.18
N GLY A 110 12.78 -17.40 -17.17
CA GLY A 110 12.83 -16.98 -15.78
C GLY A 110 14.25 -16.77 -15.28
N LEU A 111 15.15 -17.72 -15.56
CA LEU A 111 16.58 -17.57 -15.24
C LEU A 111 17.24 -16.39 -15.97
N LYS A 112 16.87 -16.17 -17.23
CA LYS A 112 17.33 -15.01 -18.00
C LYS A 112 16.82 -13.70 -17.37
N ALA A 113 15.57 -13.66 -16.95
CA ALA A 113 14.97 -12.51 -16.28
C ALA A 113 15.67 -12.18 -14.96
N PHE A 114 15.96 -13.17 -14.11
CA PHE A 114 16.74 -12.93 -12.89
C PHE A 114 18.13 -12.35 -13.18
N LYS A 115 18.82 -12.84 -14.21
CA LYS A 115 20.11 -12.29 -14.65
C LYS A 115 19.99 -10.82 -15.06
N GLN A 116 18.94 -10.48 -15.81
CA GLN A 116 18.65 -9.11 -16.26
C GLN A 116 18.33 -8.18 -15.08
N ALA A 117 17.51 -8.63 -14.13
CA ALA A 117 17.19 -7.87 -12.92
C ALA A 117 18.45 -7.59 -12.09
N ARG A 118 19.29 -8.61 -11.85
CA ARG A 118 20.55 -8.45 -11.12
C ARG A 118 21.52 -7.47 -11.81
N GLY A 119 21.61 -7.51 -13.13
CA GLY A 119 22.38 -6.54 -13.91
C GLY A 119 21.86 -5.11 -13.77
N THR A 120 20.54 -4.94 -13.74
CA THR A 120 19.87 -3.65 -13.54
C THR A 120 20.18 -3.07 -12.16
N VAL A 121 20.02 -3.86 -11.09
CA VAL A 121 20.36 -3.45 -9.72
C VAL A 121 21.83 -3.04 -9.60
N ARG A 122 22.74 -3.81 -10.20
CA ARG A 122 24.17 -3.47 -10.21
C ARG A 122 24.43 -2.12 -10.90
N SER A 123 23.76 -1.87 -12.02
CA SER A 123 23.90 -0.60 -12.75
C SER A 123 23.39 0.60 -11.95
N LEU A 124 22.26 0.45 -11.25
CA LEU A 124 21.66 1.50 -10.42
C LEU A 124 22.46 1.78 -9.15
N ARG A 125 23.09 0.75 -8.56
CA ARG A 125 24.03 0.91 -7.44
C ARG A 125 25.37 1.55 -7.86
N GLY A 126 25.76 1.36 -9.13
CA GLY A 126 27.06 1.84 -9.61
C GLY A 126 27.11 3.35 -9.86
N ALA A 127 25.98 3.99 -10.15
CA ALA A 127 25.90 5.43 -10.35
C ALA A 127 24.45 5.92 -10.19
N PRO A 128 24.24 7.14 -9.66
CA PRO A 128 22.92 7.78 -9.64
C PRO A 128 22.22 7.76 -11.01
N ALA A 129 20.90 7.74 -10.99
CA ALA A 129 20.09 7.71 -12.20
C ALA A 129 18.83 8.57 -12.02
N THR A 130 18.42 9.25 -13.08
CA THR A 130 17.11 9.89 -13.16
C THR A 130 16.12 8.92 -13.77
N LEU A 131 15.05 8.60 -13.04
CA LEU A 131 13.96 7.74 -13.51
C LEU A 131 12.72 8.58 -13.81
N VAL A 132 11.90 8.13 -14.76
CA VAL A 132 10.59 8.75 -15.04
C VAL A 132 9.48 7.86 -14.48
N ASN A 133 8.72 8.36 -13.52
CA ASN A 133 7.56 7.63 -12.99
C ASN A 133 6.40 7.61 -13.99
N LEU A 134 5.35 6.84 -13.72
CA LEU A 134 4.20 6.76 -14.62
C LEU A 134 3.30 8.01 -14.62
N ARG A 135 3.59 9.00 -13.77
CA ARG A 135 3.04 10.36 -13.93
C ARG A 135 3.85 11.23 -14.88
N GLY A 136 4.96 10.72 -15.43
CA GLY A 136 5.83 11.46 -16.32
C GLY A 136 6.78 12.42 -15.61
N ARG A 137 7.02 12.24 -14.30
CA ARG A 137 7.93 13.09 -13.51
C ARG A 137 9.27 12.42 -13.32
N GLU A 138 10.32 13.21 -13.45
CA GLU A 138 11.70 12.80 -13.23
C GLU A 138 12.02 12.76 -11.73
N VAL A 139 12.68 11.69 -11.31
CA VAL A 139 13.10 11.47 -9.93
C VAL A 139 14.54 10.98 -9.94
N ASP A 140 15.42 11.74 -9.31
CA ASP A 140 16.81 11.34 -9.12
C ASP A 140 16.89 10.29 -8.00
N ILE A 141 17.54 9.17 -8.31
CA ILE A 141 17.72 8.07 -7.37
C ILE A 141 19.19 7.76 -7.18
N ASP A 142 19.53 7.49 -5.92
CA ASP A 142 20.77 6.83 -5.53
C ASP A 142 20.44 5.37 -5.22
N GLY A 143 20.83 4.47 -6.13
CA GLY A 143 20.53 3.05 -6.01
C GLY A 143 21.17 2.39 -4.78
N THR A 144 22.13 3.02 -4.09
CA THR A 144 22.71 2.46 -2.87
C THR A 144 21.80 2.58 -1.65
N ARG A 145 20.82 3.49 -1.68
CA ARG A 145 19.89 3.75 -0.57
C ARG A 145 18.77 2.72 -0.43
N TYR A 146 18.62 1.83 -1.40
CA TYR A 146 17.50 0.88 -1.45
C TYR A 146 17.94 -0.55 -1.15
N LYS A 147 17.11 -1.24 -0.37
CA LYS A 147 17.08 -2.70 -0.29
C LYS A 147 16.39 -3.22 -1.55
N TRP A 148 17.20 -3.71 -2.48
CA TRP A 148 16.73 -4.18 -3.78
C TRP A 148 16.18 -5.60 -3.70
N LEU A 149 15.05 -5.80 -4.39
CA LEU A 149 14.42 -7.08 -4.68
C LEU A 149 14.27 -7.21 -6.19
N SER A 150 13.99 -8.42 -6.67
CA SER A 150 13.53 -8.60 -8.05
C SER A 150 12.30 -9.46 -8.17
N VAL A 151 11.44 -9.10 -9.11
CA VAL A 151 10.25 -9.89 -9.45
C VAL A 151 10.31 -10.26 -10.92
N VAL A 152 10.15 -11.55 -11.19
CA VAL A 152 10.00 -12.09 -12.53
C VAL A 152 8.53 -12.42 -12.75
N VAL A 153 7.89 -11.68 -13.65
CA VAL A 153 6.49 -11.88 -14.03
C VAL A 153 6.45 -12.71 -15.31
N ILE A 154 5.84 -13.89 -15.22
CA ILE A 154 5.62 -14.77 -16.36
C ILE A 154 4.19 -14.55 -16.89
N ASP A 155 4.07 -13.99 -18.08
CA ASP A 155 2.81 -13.91 -18.82
C ASP A 155 2.72 -15.08 -19.79
N HIS A 156 2.13 -16.18 -19.33
CA HIS A 156 2.00 -17.41 -20.09
C HIS A 156 0.53 -17.84 -20.15
N PRO A 157 -0.05 -18.07 -21.35
CA PRO A 157 -1.47 -18.37 -21.49
C PRO A 157 -1.86 -19.70 -20.81
N VAL A 158 -0.99 -20.71 -20.88
CA VAL A 158 -1.20 -22.03 -20.27
C VAL A 158 0.04 -22.43 -19.47
N CYS A 159 0.19 -21.92 -18.25
CA CYS A 159 1.32 -22.28 -17.39
C CYS A 159 1.13 -23.73 -16.90
N PRO A 160 2.06 -24.66 -17.15
CA PRO A 160 1.92 -26.02 -16.63
C PRO A 160 1.90 -26.01 -15.10
N ASP A 161 1.03 -26.85 -14.54
CA ASP A 161 0.98 -27.10 -13.10
C ASP A 161 2.34 -27.68 -12.68
N ASP A 162 2.87 -27.26 -11.52
CA ASP A 162 4.16 -27.68 -10.94
C ASP A 162 5.43 -27.00 -11.46
N VAL A 163 5.36 -26.07 -12.41
CA VAL A 163 6.56 -25.33 -12.82
C VAL A 163 7.00 -24.35 -11.73
N VAL A 164 8.15 -24.65 -11.11
CA VAL A 164 8.84 -23.76 -10.16
C VAL A 164 10.04 -23.10 -10.85
N VAL A 165 10.19 -21.79 -10.67
CA VAL A 165 11.33 -21.02 -11.16
C VAL A 165 12.17 -20.56 -9.96
N CYS A 166 13.31 -21.20 -9.75
CA CYS A 166 14.20 -20.89 -8.63
C CYS A 166 15.10 -19.69 -8.95
N ASN A 167 15.27 -18.81 -7.96
CA ASN A 167 16.26 -17.74 -8.02
C ASN A 167 17.68 -18.32 -7.82
N PRO A 168 18.60 -18.17 -8.79
CA PRO A 168 19.97 -18.66 -8.64
C PRO A 168 20.90 -17.65 -7.93
N PHE A 169 20.40 -16.47 -7.53
CA PHE A 169 21.21 -15.37 -7.00
C PHE A 169 20.85 -15.05 -5.54
N PRO A 170 21.60 -15.60 -4.56
CA PRO A 170 21.31 -15.36 -3.15
C PRO A 170 21.59 -13.90 -2.72
N ASP A 171 22.39 -13.14 -3.48
CA ASP A 171 22.72 -11.73 -3.22
C ASP A 171 21.60 -10.75 -3.62
N LEU A 172 20.55 -11.23 -4.28
CA LEU A 172 19.39 -10.44 -4.67
C LEU A 172 18.12 -11.25 -4.41
N PRO A 173 17.39 -10.99 -3.31
CA PRO A 173 16.14 -11.70 -3.02
C PRO A 173 15.15 -11.51 -4.17
N ALA A 174 14.50 -12.59 -4.58
CA ALA A 174 13.71 -12.58 -5.78
C ALA A 174 12.55 -13.57 -5.77
N VAL A 175 11.47 -13.22 -6.48
CA VAL A 175 10.27 -14.04 -6.63
C VAL A 175 9.91 -14.15 -8.11
N ALA A 176 9.56 -15.35 -8.56
CA ALA A 176 8.92 -15.56 -9.85
C ALA A 176 7.44 -15.88 -9.65
N LEU A 177 6.56 -15.21 -10.40
CA LEU A 177 5.11 -15.37 -10.29
C LEU A 177 4.45 -15.15 -11.65
N THR A 178 3.18 -15.53 -11.79
CA THR A 178 2.44 -15.26 -13.04
C THR A 178 1.92 -13.82 -13.07
N ARG A 179 1.61 -13.28 -14.26
CA ARG A 179 0.96 -11.96 -14.36
C ARG A 179 -0.38 -11.91 -13.60
N ARG A 180 -1.12 -13.02 -13.56
CA ARG A 180 -2.34 -13.14 -12.76
C ARG A 180 -2.05 -12.94 -11.28
N ASP A 181 -1.02 -13.59 -10.77
CA ASP A 181 -0.62 -13.52 -9.36
C ASP A 181 -0.16 -12.11 -8.99
N TRP A 182 0.55 -11.41 -9.89
CA TRP A 182 0.93 -10.01 -9.74
C TRP A 182 -0.29 -9.10 -9.59
N GLU A 183 -1.25 -9.22 -10.50
CA GLU A 183 -2.50 -8.46 -10.47
C GLU A 183 -3.35 -8.80 -9.24
N PHE A 184 -3.35 -10.06 -8.81
CA PHE A 184 -3.98 -10.49 -7.57
C PHE A 184 -3.40 -9.75 -6.36
N LEU A 185 -2.07 -9.71 -6.20
CA LEU A 185 -1.44 -9.04 -5.06
C LEU A 185 -1.82 -7.56 -4.98
N PHE A 186 -1.77 -6.83 -6.10
CA PHE A 186 -2.16 -5.43 -6.15
C PHE A 186 -3.65 -5.21 -5.91
N THR A 187 -4.51 -6.09 -6.41
CA THR A 187 -5.96 -6.04 -6.16
C THR A 187 -6.30 -6.36 -4.70
N GLN A 188 -5.57 -7.30 -4.10
CA GLN A 188 -5.76 -7.78 -2.74
C GLN A 188 -5.27 -6.76 -1.71
N LEU A 189 -4.11 -6.14 -1.93
CA LEU A 189 -3.45 -5.27 -0.95
C LEU A 189 -3.66 -3.77 -1.20
N ARG A 190 -3.83 -3.36 -2.48
CA ARG A 190 -4.04 -1.96 -2.90
C ARG A 190 -3.03 -0.97 -2.32
N SER A 191 -1.78 -1.38 -2.34
CA SER A 191 -0.63 -0.65 -1.82
C SER A 191 0.63 -1.18 -2.48
N THR A 192 1.47 -0.30 -3.00
CA THR A 192 2.78 -0.73 -3.49
C THR A 192 3.65 -1.16 -2.31
N HIS A 193 3.62 -0.42 -1.20
CA HIS A 193 4.41 -0.77 -0.02
C HIS A 193 4.09 -2.17 0.50
N ALA A 194 2.80 -2.50 0.65
CA ALA A 194 2.39 -3.82 1.14
C ALA A 194 2.74 -4.95 0.16
N VAL A 195 2.65 -4.72 -1.15
CA VAL A 195 3.08 -5.72 -2.15
C VAL A 195 4.59 -5.92 -2.09
N VAL A 196 5.38 -4.85 -1.97
CA VAL A 196 6.84 -4.94 -1.85
C VAL A 196 7.25 -5.64 -0.55
N ASP A 197 6.57 -5.38 0.57
CA ASP A 197 6.78 -6.09 1.83
C ASP A 197 6.44 -7.58 1.72
N TYR A 198 5.34 -7.92 1.04
CA TYR A 198 4.98 -9.31 0.76
C TYR A 198 6.07 -10.02 -0.06
N ILE A 199 6.52 -9.40 -1.16
CA ILE A 199 7.60 -9.96 -1.98
C ILE A 199 8.88 -10.13 -1.15
N SER A 200 9.23 -9.13 -0.33
CA SER A 200 10.38 -9.22 0.57
C SER A 200 10.26 -10.41 1.53
N ARG A 201 9.06 -10.66 2.09
CA ARG A 201 8.80 -11.74 3.04
C ARG A 201 8.92 -13.12 2.41
N VAL A 202 8.48 -13.29 1.16
CA VAL A 202 8.45 -14.59 0.49
C VAL A 202 9.69 -14.88 -0.35
N ALA A 203 10.53 -13.87 -0.61
CA ALA A 203 11.78 -14.04 -1.35
C ALA A 203 12.80 -14.93 -0.64
N ASP A 204 12.74 -15.01 0.70
CA ASP A 204 13.60 -15.87 1.53
C ASP A 204 12.99 -17.24 1.82
N GLN A 205 11.77 -17.52 1.31
CA GLN A 205 11.09 -18.80 1.47
C GLN A 205 11.33 -19.72 0.27
N SER A 206 11.02 -21.00 0.44
CA SER A 206 11.00 -21.93 -0.68
C SER A 206 10.07 -21.42 -1.79
N PRO A 207 10.52 -21.39 -3.06
CA PRO A 207 9.68 -20.97 -4.16
C PRO A 207 8.52 -21.95 -4.36
N VAL A 208 7.37 -21.42 -4.76
CA VAL A 208 6.17 -22.21 -5.07
C VAL A 208 5.99 -22.33 -6.59
N ALA A 209 5.18 -23.30 -7.03
CA ALA A 209 4.84 -23.41 -8.44
C ALA A 209 4.12 -22.14 -8.93
N LEU A 210 4.41 -21.73 -10.16
CA LEU A 210 3.77 -20.58 -10.80
C LEU A 210 2.24 -20.74 -10.79
N GLY A 211 1.53 -19.65 -10.49
CA GLY A 211 0.07 -19.68 -10.34
C GLY A 211 -0.41 -20.06 -8.94
N ARG A 212 0.48 -20.45 -8.02
CA ARG A 212 0.12 -20.81 -6.63
C ARG A 212 0.34 -19.67 -5.63
N GLU A 213 0.74 -18.49 -6.09
CA GLU A 213 0.97 -17.35 -5.21
C GLU A 213 -0.27 -16.97 -4.37
N PRO A 214 -1.51 -16.99 -4.91
CA PRO A 214 -2.69 -16.75 -4.09
C PRO A 214 -2.85 -17.78 -2.95
N VAL A 215 -2.45 -19.03 -3.17
CA VAL A 215 -2.49 -20.06 -2.12
C VAL A 215 -1.47 -19.74 -1.03
N ARG A 216 -0.20 -19.49 -1.41
CA ARG A 216 0.85 -19.07 -0.47
C ARG A 216 0.44 -17.81 0.30
N TYR A 217 -0.17 -16.84 -0.37
CA TYR A 217 -0.69 -15.63 0.26
C TYR A 217 -1.70 -15.98 1.36
N TYR A 218 -2.68 -16.84 1.09
CA TYR A 218 -3.72 -17.20 2.05
C TYR A 218 -3.19 -18.07 3.20
N GLU A 219 -2.21 -18.93 2.96
CA GLU A 219 -1.49 -19.67 4.00
C GLU A 219 -0.76 -18.71 4.94
N LEU A 220 -0.05 -17.71 4.40
CA LEU A 220 0.61 -16.68 5.21
C LEU A 220 -0.38 -15.78 5.94
N ALA A 221 -1.49 -15.41 5.30
CA ALA A 221 -2.55 -14.63 5.94
C ALA A 221 -3.24 -15.40 7.08
N GLN A 222 -3.35 -16.72 6.97
CA GLN A 222 -3.81 -17.58 8.06
C GLN A 222 -2.77 -17.62 9.18
N ALA A 223 -1.49 -17.84 8.85
CA ALA A 223 -0.42 -17.85 9.84
C ALA A 223 -0.31 -16.51 10.59
N ASP A 224 -0.54 -15.37 9.91
CA ASP A 224 -0.55 -14.04 10.53
C ASP A 224 -1.74 -13.85 11.48
N GLU A 225 -2.89 -14.49 11.22
CA GLU A 225 -4.06 -14.44 12.09
C GLU A 225 -3.90 -15.33 13.32
N ASP A 226 -3.21 -16.45 13.17
CA ASP A 226 -2.92 -17.39 14.26
C ASP A 226 -1.71 -16.94 15.13
N ALA A 227 -0.92 -15.99 14.63
CA ALA A 227 0.25 -15.48 15.33
C ALA A 227 -0.14 -14.65 16.56
N THR A 228 0.61 -14.84 17.65
CA THR A 228 0.50 -13.99 18.84
C THR A 228 1.09 -12.61 18.52
N PRO A 229 0.35 -11.51 18.77
CA PRO A 229 0.89 -10.17 18.65
C PRO A 229 2.16 -9.97 19.48
N GLU A 230 3.18 -9.37 18.89
CA GLU A 230 4.36 -8.93 19.63
C GLU A 230 3.98 -7.80 20.60
N ASP A 231 4.65 -7.78 21.75
CA ASP A 231 4.55 -6.66 22.67
C ASP A 231 5.18 -5.41 22.06
N LEU A 232 4.47 -4.29 22.19
CA LEU A 232 5.03 -3.00 21.79
C LEU A 232 6.07 -2.56 22.81
N ALA A 233 7.21 -2.08 22.32
CA ALA A 233 8.25 -1.48 23.13
C ALA A 233 7.64 -0.38 24.04
N PRO A 234 7.94 -0.35 25.35
CA PRO A 234 7.36 0.61 26.29
C PRO A 234 7.45 2.07 25.84
N GLU A 235 8.51 2.40 25.11
CA GLU A 235 8.85 3.70 24.54
C GLU A 235 7.84 4.18 23.48
N VAL A 236 7.18 3.23 22.81
CA VAL A 236 6.14 3.48 21.79
C VAL A 236 4.75 3.54 22.44
N VAL A 237 4.60 2.93 23.63
CA VAL A 237 3.33 2.83 24.35
C VAL A 237 2.98 4.17 25.00
N GLY A 238 2.28 5.02 24.25
CA GLY A 238 1.63 6.22 24.79
C GLY A 238 0.25 5.94 25.40
N LYS A 239 -0.49 7.00 25.77
CA LYS A 239 -1.90 6.97 26.25
C LYS A 239 -2.93 6.49 25.20
N GLY A 240 -2.47 5.87 24.11
CA GLY A 240 -3.29 5.45 22.98
C GLY A 240 -3.85 4.04 23.11
N LYS A 241 -4.70 3.65 22.15
CA LYS A 241 -5.17 2.27 22.02
C LYS A 241 -4.10 1.47 21.27
N ARG A 242 -3.61 0.39 21.87
CA ARG A 242 -2.79 -0.60 21.16
C ARG A 242 -3.64 -1.30 20.10
N TYR A 243 -3.07 -1.44 18.91
CA TYR A 243 -3.70 -2.14 17.81
C TYR A 243 -2.69 -3.12 17.21
N SER A 244 -3.10 -4.37 17.12
CA SER A 244 -2.40 -5.40 16.35
C SER A 244 -3.37 -5.99 15.35
N ALA A 245 -2.89 -6.28 14.15
CA ALA A 245 -3.62 -6.98 13.11
C ALA A 245 -2.66 -7.87 12.32
N PRO A 246 -3.18 -8.90 11.64
CA PRO A 246 -2.41 -9.71 10.70
C PRO A 246 -1.69 -8.81 9.69
N LEU A 247 -0.48 -9.18 9.25
CA LEU A 247 0.22 -8.41 8.22
C LEU A 247 -0.53 -8.51 6.89
N LEU A 248 -0.97 -9.72 6.52
CA LEU A 248 -1.73 -9.97 5.30
C LEU A 248 -3.23 -10.13 5.59
N PRO A 249 -4.11 -9.32 4.97
CA PRO A 249 -5.55 -9.48 5.14
C PRO A 249 -6.09 -10.63 4.28
N LYS A 250 -6.96 -11.47 4.85
CA LYS A 250 -7.70 -12.50 4.09
C LYS A 250 -8.75 -11.89 3.16
N ALA A 251 -9.44 -10.85 3.60
CA ALA A 251 -10.36 -10.10 2.76
C ALA A 251 -9.58 -9.11 1.88
N PRO A 252 -9.96 -8.91 0.61
CA PRO A 252 -9.36 -7.86 -0.20
C PRO A 252 -9.47 -6.50 0.48
N ALA A 253 -8.46 -5.66 0.30
CA ALA A 253 -8.43 -4.31 0.82
C ALA A 253 -9.68 -3.52 0.36
N GLY A 254 -10.43 -2.97 1.32
CA GLY A 254 -11.69 -2.27 1.05
C GLY A 254 -12.90 -3.14 0.75
N ALA A 255 -12.83 -4.47 0.89
CA ALA A 255 -13.98 -5.36 0.63
C ALA A 255 -15.20 -5.05 1.50
N GLU A 256 -15.01 -4.62 2.74
CA GLU A 256 -16.11 -4.23 3.63
C GLU A 256 -16.72 -2.86 3.29
N ASP A 257 -15.90 -1.95 2.76
CA ASP A 257 -16.24 -0.55 2.59
C ASP A 257 -15.27 0.11 1.61
N ILE A 258 -15.60 -0.03 0.33
CA ILE A 258 -14.81 0.48 -0.79
C ILE A 258 -14.69 2.00 -0.75
N HIS A 259 -15.73 2.69 -0.26
CA HIS A 259 -15.80 4.13 -0.22
C HIS A 259 -14.82 4.67 0.82
N SER A 260 -14.87 4.14 2.05
CA SER A 260 -13.91 4.49 3.09
C SER A 260 -12.50 4.13 2.67
N HIS A 261 -12.27 2.93 2.11
CA HIS A 261 -10.93 2.55 1.68
C HIS A 261 -10.35 3.48 0.61
N SER A 262 -11.20 4.01 -0.28
CA SER A 262 -10.77 4.95 -1.33
C SER A 262 -10.33 6.31 -0.79
N LEU A 263 -10.71 6.69 0.44
CA LEU A 263 -10.35 7.99 1.02
C LEU A 263 -8.84 8.16 1.15
N LEU A 264 -8.11 7.12 1.60
CA LEU A 264 -6.65 7.20 1.67
C LEU A 264 -6.03 7.38 0.29
N ARG A 265 -6.60 6.73 -0.74
CA ARG A 265 -6.17 6.92 -2.12
C ARG A 265 -6.40 8.36 -2.57
N ILE A 266 -7.54 8.97 -2.24
CA ILE A 266 -7.82 10.38 -2.57
C ILE A 266 -6.79 11.29 -1.90
N ILE A 267 -6.47 11.09 -0.62
CA ILE A 267 -5.42 11.86 0.08
C ILE A 267 -4.08 11.75 -0.63
N LEU A 268 -3.69 10.53 -1.02
CA LEU A 268 -2.44 10.30 -1.73
C LEU A 268 -2.43 10.96 -3.11
N GLU A 269 -3.55 10.95 -3.84
CA GLU A 269 -3.70 11.65 -5.13
C GLU A 269 -3.63 13.17 -4.96
N ASP A 270 -4.27 13.72 -3.92
CA ASP A 270 -4.19 15.15 -3.59
C ASP A 270 -2.73 15.56 -3.36
N ILE A 271 -1.98 14.80 -2.55
CA ILE A 271 -0.55 15.05 -2.29
C ILE A 271 0.26 14.88 -3.58
N ALA A 272 -0.03 13.85 -4.37
CA ALA A 272 0.70 13.55 -5.61
C ALA A 272 0.53 14.64 -6.69
N THR A 273 -0.58 15.38 -6.65
CA THR A 273 -0.92 16.42 -7.64
C THR A 273 -0.74 17.86 -7.11
N SER A 274 -0.48 18.02 -5.81
CA SER A 274 -0.23 19.33 -5.20
C SER A 274 1.11 19.92 -5.63
N PRO A 275 1.22 21.24 -5.87
CA PRO A 275 2.51 21.89 -6.14
C PRO A 275 3.54 21.59 -5.04
N LEU A 276 4.79 21.39 -5.46
CA LEU A 276 5.91 21.28 -4.50
C LEU A 276 6.31 22.68 -4.00
N PRO A 277 6.70 22.80 -2.72
CA PRO A 277 7.45 23.94 -2.24
C PRO A 277 8.72 24.15 -3.06
N GLY A 278 9.19 25.40 -3.19
CA GLY A 278 10.30 25.74 -4.10
C GLY A 278 11.64 25.05 -3.81
N ASN A 279 11.82 24.48 -2.61
CA ASN A 279 13.01 23.74 -2.20
C ASN A 279 12.83 22.21 -2.18
N ALA A 280 11.63 21.69 -2.47
CA ALA A 280 11.35 20.26 -2.42
C ALA A 280 11.56 19.60 -3.80
N ALA A 281 12.17 18.43 -3.80
CA ALA A 281 12.36 17.59 -4.99
C ALA A 281 11.22 16.57 -5.14
N GLU A 282 11.06 16.01 -6.34
CA GLU A 282 10.08 14.92 -6.57
C GLU A 282 10.39 13.68 -5.71
N ALA A 283 11.66 13.44 -5.37
CA ALA A 283 12.04 12.39 -4.44
C ALA A 283 11.41 12.57 -3.04
N ASP A 284 11.25 13.82 -2.57
CA ASP A 284 10.62 14.11 -1.28
C ASP A 284 9.13 13.77 -1.31
N ARG A 285 8.43 14.10 -2.41
CA ARG A 285 7.02 13.69 -2.60
C ARG A 285 6.89 12.18 -2.59
N VAL A 286 7.72 11.47 -3.34
CA VAL A 286 7.69 9.99 -3.38
C VAL A 286 7.96 9.41 -1.99
N GLY A 287 8.88 10.02 -1.24
CA GLY A 287 9.12 9.71 0.17
C GLY A 287 7.85 9.83 1.03
N VAL A 288 7.20 11.00 1.03
CA VAL A 288 5.94 11.23 1.76
C VAL A 288 4.87 10.21 1.38
N LEU A 289 4.67 9.98 0.07
CA LEU A 289 3.66 9.04 -0.40
C LEU A 289 3.95 7.64 0.13
N ALA A 290 5.21 7.20 0.12
CA ALA A 290 5.60 5.90 0.64
C ALA A 290 5.43 5.78 2.16
N GLU A 291 5.72 6.86 2.89
CA GLU A 291 5.52 6.95 4.34
C GLU A 291 4.03 6.83 4.73
N ILE A 292 3.12 7.37 3.91
CA ILE A 292 1.67 7.20 4.11
C ILE A 292 1.21 5.81 3.63
N ASP A 293 1.69 5.33 2.48
CA ASP A 293 1.30 4.02 1.92
C ASP A 293 1.84 2.84 2.73
N GLN A 294 2.73 3.03 3.71
CA GLN A 294 3.07 1.94 4.63
C GLN A 294 1.97 1.65 5.66
N LEU A 295 0.94 2.50 5.78
CA LEU A 295 -0.13 2.31 6.76
C LEU A 295 -0.73 0.90 6.55
N PRO A 296 -0.77 0.05 7.62
CA PRO A 296 -1.24 -1.32 7.49
C PRO A 296 -2.60 -1.39 6.82
N VAL A 297 -2.75 -2.30 5.85
CA VAL A 297 -3.92 -2.37 4.96
C VAL A 297 -5.23 -2.44 5.74
N GLN A 298 -5.25 -3.19 6.85
CA GLN A 298 -6.39 -3.38 7.74
C GLN A 298 -6.80 -2.09 8.47
N GLN A 299 -5.85 -1.19 8.74
CA GLN A 299 -6.12 0.07 9.41
C GLN A 299 -6.68 1.14 8.48
N ARG A 300 -6.48 1.02 7.16
CA ARG A 300 -6.87 2.06 6.19
C ARG A 300 -8.37 2.36 6.23
N THR A 301 -9.20 1.32 6.28
CA THR A 301 -10.66 1.48 6.34
C THR A 301 -11.11 2.09 7.67
N GLU A 302 -10.50 1.70 8.79
CA GLU A 302 -10.83 2.28 10.11
C GLU A 302 -10.40 3.73 10.21
N LEU A 303 -9.20 4.07 9.70
CA LEU A 303 -8.72 5.44 9.60
C LEU A 303 -9.71 6.27 8.78
N ALA A 304 -10.06 5.82 7.57
CA ALA A 304 -10.96 6.58 6.71
C ALA A 304 -12.32 6.84 7.35
N ARG A 305 -12.92 5.82 7.99
CA ARG A 305 -14.17 6.01 8.76
C ARG A 305 -13.99 7.05 9.87
N ALA A 306 -12.87 7.02 10.57
CA ALA A 306 -12.56 8.03 11.58
C ALA A 306 -12.43 9.43 10.96
N LEU A 307 -11.74 9.58 9.82
CA LEU A 307 -11.57 10.87 9.15
C LEU A 307 -12.90 11.44 8.65
N LEU A 308 -13.79 10.60 8.13
CA LEU A 308 -15.14 11.05 7.74
C LEU A 308 -15.94 11.57 8.93
N VAL A 309 -15.87 10.90 10.08
CA VAL A 309 -16.49 11.39 11.32
C VAL A 309 -15.84 12.70 11.77
N MET A 310 -14.52 12.81 11.73
CA MET A 310 -13.81 14.04 12.08
C MET A 310 -14.22 15.21 11.19
N LEU A 311 -14.33 14.99 9.87
CA LEU A 311 -14.78 16.00 8.90
C LEU A 311 -16.21 16.46 9.19
N ASP A 312 -17.13 15.54 9.46
CA ASP A 312 -18.52 15.86 9.84
C ASP A 312 -18.60 16.62 11.17
N GLU A 313 -17.75 16.30 12.14
CA GLU A 313 -17.70 17.01 13.42
C GLU A 313 -17.14 18.43 13.28
N VAL A 314 -16.01 18.61 12.59
CA VAL A 314 -15.42 19.95 12.44
C VAL A 314 -16.31 20.85 11.57
N ALA A 315 -17.00 20.32 10.57
CA ALA A 315 -17.95 21.08 9.77
C ALA A 315 -19.10 21.71 10.59
N LYS A 316 -19.36 21.23 11.81
CA LYS A 316 -20.40 21.73 12.73
C LYS A 316 -19.86 22.76 13.73
N ALA A 317 -18.61 23.17 13.61
CA ALA A 317 -18.02 24.16 14.50
C ALA A 317 -18.80 25.49 14.45
N PRO A 318 -19.04 26.14 15.60
CA PRO A 318 -19.69 27.45 15.63
C PRO A 318 -18.90 28.49 14.83
N GLU A 319 -19.61 29.49 14.30
CA GLU A 319 -18.97 30.63 13.64
C GLU A 319 -17.94 31.30 14.57
N GLY A 320 -16.86 31.81 13.99
CA GLY A 320 -15.74 32.40 14.73
C GLY A 320 -14.81 31.38 15.39
N HIS A 321 -15.20 30.11 15.57
CA HIS A 321 -14.37 29.11 16.26
C HIS A 321 -13.55 28.27 15.28
N VAL A 322 -12.40 27.77 15.77
CA VAL A 322 -11.61 26.73 15.12
C VAL A 322 -11.78 25.44 15.91
N MET A 323 -12.21 24.37 15.24
CA MET A 323 -12.33 23.05 15.83
C MET A 323 -11.32 22.12 15.18
N TRP A 324 -10.61 21.37 16.02
CA TRP A 324 -9.66 20.36 15.59
C TRP A 324 -10.13 18.96 15.97
N ARG A 325 -9.85 18.01 15.08
CA ARG A 325 -9.84 16.59 15.38
C ARG A 325 -8.56 15.98 14.86
N MET A 326 -8.04 14.99 15.56
CA MET A 326 -6.73 14.41 15.26
C MET A 326 -6.67 12.93 15.61
N ARG A 327 -5.84 12.21 14.87
CA ARG A 327 -5.44 10.83 15.14
C ARG A 327 -3.98 10.65 14.78
N THR A 328 -3.22 10.11 15.73
CA THR A 328 -1.80 9.81 15.54
C THR A 328 -1.57 8.32 15.55
N PHE A 329 -0.79 7.82 14.59
CA PHE A 329 -0.27 6.47 14.52
C PHE A 329 1.22 6.52 14.85
N ARG A 330 1.60 5.74 15.87
CA ARG A 330 2.98 5.49 16.26
C ARG A 330 3.28 4.04 15.94
N PHE A 331 4.37 3.83 15.23
CA PHE A 331 4.85 2.51 14.84
C PHE A 331 6.11 2.18 15.64
N PRO A 332 6.57 0.91 15.61
CA PRO A 332 7.90 0.57 16.11
C PRO A 332 9.00 1.41 15.46
N PRO A 333 10.18 1.51 16.10
CA PRO A 333 11.33 2.24 15.56
C PRO A 333 11.64 1.91 14.09
N GLY A 334 12.09 2.92 13.33
CA GLY A 334 12.39 2.80 11.90
C GLY A 334 11.18 2.95 10.97
N LYS A 335 9.99 3.27 11.50
CA LYS A 335 8.81 3.66 10.71
C LYS A 335 8.39 5.09 11.06
N PRO A 336 7.93 5.90 10.09
CA PRO A 336 7.48 7.27 10.35
C PRO A 336 6.23 7.29 11.21
N GLN A 337 6.12 8.33 12.05
CA GLN A 337 4.88 8.67 12.73
C GLN A 337 3.89 9.27 11.72
N LEU A 338 2.62 8.87 11.76
CA LEU A 338 1.58 9.44 10.89
C LEU A 338 0.56 10.20 11.74
N ILE A 339 0.26 11.43 11.35
CA ILE A 339 -0.71 12.29 12.02
C ILE A 339 -1.76 12.68 11.00
N PHE A 340 -3.03 12.41 11.29
CA PHE A 340 -4.15 12.87 10.48
C PHE A 340 -5.01 13.81 11.30
N MET A 341 -5.35 14.96 10.74
CA MET A 341 -6.13 16.01 11.37
C MET A 341 -7.26 16.47 10.47
N ALA A 342 -8.32 16.99 11.09
CA ALA A 342 -9.36 17.75 10.43
C ALA A 342 -9.54 19.10 11.13
N SER A 343 -9.79 20.14 10.34
CA SER A 343 -10.14 21.49 10.83
C SER A 343 -11.31 22.06 10.02
N ASN A 344 -12.10 22.95 10.61
CA ASN A 344 -13.22 23.62 9.94
C ASN A 344 -12.81 24.87 9.14
N LYS A 345 -11.56 25.31 9.28
CA LYS A 345 -10.99 26.48 8.59
C LYS A 345 -9.61 26.15 8.04
N LEU A 346 -9.23 26.84 6.97
CA LEU A 346 -7.89 26.79 6.39
C LEU A 346 -7.41 28.22 6.10
N ASP A 347 -6.85 28.85 7.13
CA ASP A 347 -6.15 30.14 7.07
C ASP A 347 -4.69 29.97 7.50
N GLU A 348 -3.90 31.04 7.44
CA GLU A 348 -2.49 31.02 7.84
C GLU A 348 -2.31 30.61 9.31
N SER A 349 -3.19 31.02 10.22
CA SER A 349 -3.11 30.63 11.63
C SER A 349 -3.31 29.13 11.82
N VAL A 350 -4.25 28.52 11.10
CA VAL A 350 -4.46 27.07 11.07
C VAL A 350 -3.23 26.36 10.48
N ARG A 351 -2.65 26.86 9.38
CA ARG A 351 -1.46 26.26 8.77
C ARG A 351 -0.26 26.26 9.72
N HIS A 352 -0.01 27.38 10.40
CA HIS A 352 1.06 27.48 11.40
C HIS A 352 0.80 26.57 12.59
N GLY A 353 -0.42 26.59 13.15
CA GLY A 353 -0.79 25.72 14.27
C GLY A 353 -0.65 24.23 13.93
N PHE A 354 -1.06 23.83 12.73
CA PHE A 354 -0.88 22.46 12.24
C PHE A 354 0.60 22.07 12.14
N SER A 355 1.43 22.93 11.55
CA SER A 355 2.87 22.68 11.40
C SER A 355 3.55 22.56 12.76
N ALA A 356 3.28 23.50 13.68
CA ALA A 356 3.79 23.47 15.04
C ALA A 356 3.37 22.21 15.81
N PHE A 357 2.12 21.76 15.64
CA PHE A 357 1.65 20.52 16.24
C PHE A 357 2.42 19.29 15.73
N VAL A 358 2.64 19.19 14.41
CA VAL A 358 3.39 18.07 13.82
C VAL A 358 4.84 18.08 14.31
N MET A 359 5.50 19.24 14.35
CA MET A 359 6.85 19.40 14.88
C MET A 359 6.95 18.99 16.36
N MET A 360 6.01 19.46 17.20
CA MET A 360 5.96 19.08 18.62
C MET A 360 5.80 17.55 18.78
N ARG A 361 4.87 16.93 18.04
CA ARG A 361 4.63 15.47 18.13
C ARG A 361 5.79 14.64 17.60
N HIS A 362 6.50 15.17 16.60
CA HIS A 362 7.73 14.59 16.09
C HIS A 362 8.81 14.58 17.18
N HIS A 363 9.07 15.74 17.79
CA HIS A 363 10.05 15.88 18.87
C HIS A 363 9.74 14.99 20.07
N GLU A 364 8.51 15.04 20.60
CA GLU A 364 8.09 14.19 21.72
C GLU A 364 8.29 12.69 21.44
N PHE A 365 8.12 12.27 20.18
CA PHE A 365 8.30 10.87 19.80
C PHE A 365 9.76 10.50 19.55
N GLY A 366 10.55 11.43 19.01
CA GLY A 366 12.00 11.30 18.89
C GLY A 366 12.65 11.13 20.26
N GLU A 367 12.31 12.00 21.22
CA GLU A 367 12.78 11.91 22.61
C GLU A 367 12.35 10.61 23.28
N SER A 368 11.10 10.19 23.10
CA SER A 368 10.60 8.97 23.76
C SER A 368 11.26 7.70 23.24
N THR A 369 11.69 7.68 21.98
CA THR A 369 12.27 6.50 21.31
C THR A 369 13.80 6.52 21.24
N GLY A 370 14.43 7.68 21.42
CA GLY A 370 15.88 7.86 21.21
C GLY A 370 16.32 7.76 19.75
N THR A 371 15.41 7.93 18.78
CA THR A 371 15.67 7.72 17.34
C THR A 371 15.52 8.98 16.47
N THR A 372 15.72 10.16 17.06
CA THR A 372 15.39 11.45 16.44
C THR A 372 16.04 11.67 15.06
N GLU A 373 17.29 11.25 14.85
CA GLU A 373 18.01 11.50 13.59
C GLU A 373 17.40 10.78 12.38
N GLU A 374 16.87 9.56 12.58
CA GLU A 374 16.26 8.75 11.52
C GLU A 374 14.74 8.86 11.49
N LEU A 375 14.16 9.56 12.47
CA LEU A 375 12.72 9.70 12.57
C LEU A 375 12.18 10.58 11.44
N ALA A 376 11.05 10.16 10.88
CA ALA A 376 10.20 10.98 10.04
C ALA A 376 8.79 11.04 10.61
N SER A 377 8.08 12.14 10.37
CA SER A 377 6.69 12.32 10.74
C SER A 377 5.93 13.02 9.63
N VAL A 378 4.80 12.47 9.24
CA VAL A 378 3.93 13.04 8.21
C VAL A 378 2.60 13.43 8.84
N GLY A 379 2.31 14.72 8.80
CA GLY A 379 1.00 15.27 9.09
C GLY A 379 0.18 15.44 7.83
N VAL A 380 -1.10 15.06 7.89
CA VAL A 380 -2.12 15.39 6.88
C VAL A 380 -3.27 16.11 7.55
N LEU A 381 -3.63 17.31 7.08
CA LEU A 381 -4.77 18.09 7.51
C LEU A 381 -5.82 18.12 6.40
N LEU A 382 -7.05 17.70 6.73
CA LEU A 382 -8.21 17.80 5.87
C LEU A 382 -9.12 18.95 6.32
N THR A 383 -9.51 19.83 5.41
CA THR A 383 -10.44 20.94 5.71
C THR A 383 -11.67 20.85 4.82
N PRO A 384 -12.90 20.66 5.35
CA PRO A 384 -14.11 20.64 4.53
C PRO A 384 -14.24 21.91 3.69
N ARG A 385 -14.71 21.76 2.45
CA ARG A 385 -15.10 22.91 1.62
C ARG A 385 -16.61 23.07 1.59
N SER A 386 -17.05 24.32 1.53
CA SER A 386 -18.45 24.69 1.36
C SER A 386 -18.86 24.97 -0.08
N ASP A 387 -17.90 25.06 -1.01
CA ASP A 387 -18.15 25.43 -2.41
C ASP A 387 -18.63 24.29 -3.31
N GLY A 388 -18.65 23.05 -2.80
CA GLY A 388 -19.13 21.87 -3.51
C GLY A 388 -18.21 21.36 -4.63
N LEU A 389 -17.04 21.98 -4.87
CA LEU A 389 -16.13 21.55 -5.93
C LEU A 389 -15.36 20.28 -5.56
N ARG A 390 -15.01 20.14 -4.28
CA ARG A 390 -14.38 18.95 -3.70
C ARG A 390 -14.80 18.82 -2.23
N PRO A 391 -14.78 17.62 -1.64
CA PRO A 391 -15.27 17.42 -0.28
C PRO A 391 -14.36 18.08 0.78
N TRP A 392 -13.05 18.21 0.52
CA TRP A 392 -12.11 18.88 1.41
C TRP A 392 -10.86 19.40 0.66
N ASP A 393 -10.09 20.24 1.34
CA ASP A 393 -8.72 20.59 1.02
C ASP A 393 -7.76 19.70 1.80
N THR A 394 -6.68 19.25 1.15
CA THR A 394 -5.60 18.47 1.78
C THR A 394 -4.37 19.35 1.94
N THR A 395 -3.89 19.51 3.17
CA THR A 395 -2.61 20.15 3.51
C THR A 395 -1.70 19.11 4.17
N MET A 396 -0.41 19.14 3.88
CA MET A 396 0.55 18.14 4.38
C MET A 396 1.79 18.84 4.91
N VAL A 397 2.35 18.28 5.98
CA VAL A 397 3.63 18.66 6.57
C VAL A 397 4.44 17.39 6.76
N ARG A 398 5.70 17.40 6.33
CA ARG A 398 6.67 16.35 6.65
C ARG A 398 7.80 16.95 7.48
N VAL A 399 8.14 16.27 8.57
CA VAL A 399 9.26 16.61 9.45
C VAL A 399 10.18 15.41 9.52
N SER A 400 11.49 15.63 9.44
CA SER A 400 12.50 14.57 9.51
C SER A 400 13.75 15.05 10.23
N GLY A 401 14.40 14.16 10.98
CA GLY A 401 15.61 14.47 11.74
C GLY A 401 15.32 15.30 12.99
N MET A 402 16.36 15.90 13.56
CA MET A 402 16.22 16.70 14.78
C MET A 402 15.45 18.00 14.53
N VAL A 403 14.47 18.25 15.39
CA VAL A 403 13.75 19.52 15.45
C VAL A 403 14.25 20.28 16.67
N GLU A 404 14.79 21.46 16.44
CA GLU A 404 15.17 22.39 17.51
C GLU A 404 14.01 23.36 17.75
N PHE A 405 13.73 23.63 19.02
CA PHE A 405 12.78 24.66 19.44
C PHE A 405 13.55 25.77 20.13
N GLU A 406 13.12 27.01 19.90
CA GLU A 406 13.62 28.13 20.68
C GLU A 406 13.21 27.99 22.15
N PRO A 407 13.97 28.58 23.10
CA PRO A 407 13.62 28.52 24.51
C PRO A 407 12.18 28.98 24.79
N GLY A 408 11.37 28.10 25.39
CA GLY A 408 9.96 28.35 25.72
C GLY A 408 8.95 28.13 24.57
N GLU A 409 9.41 27.92 23.33
CA GLU A 409 8.52 27.68 22.19
C GLU A 409 7.77 26.35 22.34
N LEU A 410 8.48 25.28 22.70
CA LEU A 410 7.88 23.97 22.91
C LEU A 410 6.81 24.01 24.01
N GLU A 411 7.08 24.71 25.11
CA GLU A 411 6.14 24.87 26.24
C GLU A 411 4.89 25.64 25.80
N ALA A 412 5.05 26.72 25.03
CA ALA A 412 3.93 27.50 24.50
C ALA A 412 3.04 26.67 23.54
N ILE A 413 3.65 25.87 22.66
CA ILE A 413 2.92 24.97 21.76
C ILE A 413 2.21 23.89 22.58
N GLN A 414 2.88 23.29 23.57
CA GLN A 414 2.26 22.30 24.45
C GLN A 414 1.09 22.88 25.23
N GLU A 415 1.19 24.10 25.76
CA GLU A 415 0.10 24.77 26.45
C GLU A 415 -1.12 24.98 25.54
N LEU A 416 -0.89 25.46 24.31
CA LEU A 416 -1.95 25.64 23.30
C LEU A 416 -2.73 24.34 23.03
N TRP A 417 -2.02 23.22 22.92
CA TRP A 417 -2.60 21.92 22.57
C TRP A 417 -3.05 21.07 23.77
N SER A 418 -2.63 21.41 24.99
CA SER A 418 -3.04 20.74 26.24
C SER A 418 -4.22 21.43 26.93
N GLY A 419 -4.34 22.76 26.82
CA GLY A 419 -5.44 23.56 27.37
C GLY A 419 -6.75 23.46 26.57
N SER A 420 -6.67 23.06 25.31
CA SER A 420 -7.84 22.69 24.50
C SER A 420 -8.37 21.36 25.02
N ARG A 421 -9.59 21.31 25.59
CA ARG A 421 -10.31 20.04 25.79
C ARG A 421 -10.46 19.37 24.43
N ILE A 422 -9.50 18.53 24.06
CA ILE A 422 -9.61 17.57 22.97
C ILE A 422 -10.74 16.64 23.41
N VAL A 423 -11.96 16.93 22.97
CA VAL A 423 -13.13 16.11 23.24
C VAL A 423 -12.86 14.75 22.64
N GLY A 424 -12.50 13.81 23.50
CA GLY A 424 -12.16 12.45 23.15
C GLY A 424 -13.32 11.77 22.43
N SER A 425 -12.95 11.01 21.41
CA SER A 425 -13.66 9.87 20.82
C SER A 425 -15.02 9.54 21.45
N PRO A 426 -16.12 9.49 20.67
CA PRO A 426 -17.35 8.91 21.16
C PRO A 426 -17.10 7.42 21.43
N THR A 427 -16.85 7.08 22.69
CA THR A 427 -17.12 5.75 23.20
C THR A 427 -18.60 5.51 23.00
N ARG A 428 -18.98 4.91 21.87
CA ARG A 428 -20.33 4.38 21.71
C ARG A 428 -20.61 3.51 22.93
N PRO A 429 -21.68 3.77 23.71
CA PRO A 429 -22.11 2.79 24.68
C PRO A 429 -22.43 1.53 23.88
N ARG A 430 -21.80 0.41 24.25
CA ARG A 430 -22.20 -0.92 23.80
C ARG A 430 -23.69 -1.06 24.14
N LYS A 431 -24.57 -0.75 23.19
CA LYS A 431 -25.95 -1.22 23.23
C LYS A 431 -25.84 -2.74 23.22
N LYS A 432 -26.07 -3.36 24.37
CA LYS A 432 -26.33 -4.80 24.48
C LYS A 432 -27.35 -5.12 23.40
N TRP A 433 -26.90 -5.82 22.37
CA TRP A 433 -27.76 -6.45 21.38
C TRP A 433 -28.52 -7.54 22.13
N THR A 434 -29.63 -7.15 22.78
CA THR A 434 -30.54 -8.10 23.40
C THR A 434 -31.35 -8.74 22.28
N SER A 435 -31.36 -10.06 22.29
CA SER A 435 -31.91 -11.02 21.34
C SER A 435 -33.44 -10.99 21.21
N LYS A 436 -34.03 -9.82 20.95
CA LYS A 436 -35.50 -9.68 20.81
C LYS A 436 -36.02 -9.85 19.38
N ALA A 437 -35.18 -10.20 18.41
CA ALA A 437 -35.56 -10.44 17.01
C ALA A 437 -35.83 -11.92 16.64
N LYS A 438 -36.05 -12.82 17.60
CA LYS A 438 -36.47 -14.22 17.34
C LYS A 438 -37.92 -14.55 17.77
N ARG A 439 -38.75 -13.55 18.11
CA ARG A 439 -40.14 -13.78 18.54
C ARG A 439 -41.25 -13.33 17.58
N SER A 440 -40.95 -12.71 16.43
CA SER A 440 -42.00 -12.34 15.45
C SER A 440 -42.20 -13.34 14.29
N ALA A 441 -41.32 -14.34 14.13
CA ALA A 441 -41.45 -15.34 13.05
C ALA A 441 -42.20 -16.62 13.45
N LYS A 442 -42.41 -16.91 14.75
CA LYS A 442 -43.13 -18.10 15.23
C LYS A 442 -44.66 -17.92 15.39
N GLY A 443 -45.17 -16.71 15.14
CA GLY A 443 -46.59 -16.36 15.31
C GLY A 443 -47.46 -16.44 14.04
N LYS A 444 -46.86 -16.54 12.85
CA LYS A 444 -47.61 -16.58 11.58
C LYS A 444 -47.80 -17.98 10.98
N GLU A 445 -47.16 -19.01 11.55
CA GLU A 445 -47.23 -20.39 11.03
C GLU A 445 -48.26 -21.29 11.75
N LYS A 446 -49.00 -20.75 12.74
CA LYS A 446 -50.09 -21.49 13.43
C LYS A 446 -51.50 -21.10 12.97
N ARG A 447 -51.66 -20.22 11.97
CA ARG A 447 -52.98 -19.74 11.51
C ARG A 447 -53.45 -20.28 10.14
N SER A 448 -52.67 -21.11 9.45
CA SER A 448 -53.11 -21.75 8.18
C SER A 448 -53.50 -23.23 8.26
N LYS A 449 -53.44 -23.87 9.45
CA LYS A 449 -53.91 -25.27 9.65
C LYS A 449 -55.27 -25.40 10.35
N ARG A 450 -56.09 -24.35 10.30
CA ARG A 450 -57.51 -24.39 10.71
C ARG A 450 -58.37 -23.71 9.65
N LYS A 451 -58.41 -24.31 8.46
CA LYS A 451 -59.45 -24.19 7.42
C LYS A 451 -59.02 -25.05 6.22
N ARG A 452 -59.19 -26.36 6.38
CA ARG A 452 -59.54 -27.37 5.39
C ARG A 452 -59.54 -28.72 6.07
#